data_AF-A0A838T5K8-F1
#
_entry.id   AF-A0A838T5K8-F1
#
_cell.length_a   1.000
_cell.length_b   1.000
_cell.length_c   1.000
_cell.angle_alpha   90.00
_cell.angle_beta   90.00
_cell.angle_gamma   90.00
#
_symmetry.space_group_name_H-M   'P 1'
#
loop_
_entity.id
_entity.type
_entity.pdbx_description
1 polymer ?
#
loop_
_entity_poly.entity_id
_entity_poly.type
_entity_poly.pdbx_seq_one_letter_code
_entity_poly.pdbx_strand_id
1 'polypeptide(L)' 'MENLELKGKWHLIKGKLKEKYANLTDDDLLYEEGKDEQMWGRLQQKTGKTADEIKTEVGAWLK' A
#
# COMPACT_ATOMS: atom_id res chain seq x y z
N MET A 1 -10.73 -13.22 -0.93
CA MET A 1 -11.59 -12.18 -0.32
C MET A 1 -10.79 -10.96 0.13
N GLU A 2 -9.46 -11.01 0.17
CA GLU A 2 -8.61 -9.96 0.76
C GLU A 2 -8.64 -8.60 0.04
N ASN A 3 -8.89 -8.57 -1.27
CA ASN A 3 -8.82 -7.33 -2.07
C ASN A 3 -9.97 -6.34 -1.77
N LEU A 4 -11.14 -6.83 -1.34
CA LEU A 4 -12.29 -5.98 -1.01
C LEU A 4 -12.07 -5.22 0.31
N GLU A 5 -11.49 -5.88 1.31
CA GLU A 5 -11.19 -5.25 2.60
C GLU A 5 -10.08 -4.22 2.48
N LEU A 6 -9.10 -4.48 1.62
CA LEU A 6 -7.98 -3.59 1.34
C LEU A 6 -8.46 -2.29 0.69
N LYS A 7 -9.36 -2.36 -0.31
CA LYS A 7 -10.03 -1.16 -0.88
C LYS A 7 -10.81 -0.38 0.18
N GLY A 8 -11.61 -1.06 1.01
CA GLY A 8 -12.43 -0.41 2.04
C GLY A 8 -11.61 0.27 3.14
N LYS A 9 -10.46 -0.29 3.50
CA LYS A 9 -9.58 0.20 4.56
C LYS A 9 -8.33 0.91 4.01
N TRP A 10 -8.25 1.21 2.71
CA TRP A 10 -7.07 1.81 2.08
C TRP A 10 -6.64 3.11 2.75
N HIS A 11 -7.60 3.93 3.19
CA HIS A 11 -7.32 5.17 3.91
C HIS A 11 -6.55 4.96 5.23
N LEU A 12 -6.80 3.86 5.95
CA LEU A 12 -6.08 3.51 7.18
C LEU A 12 -4.71 2.95 6.85
N ILE A 13 -4.64 2.09 5.83
CA ILE A 13 -3.41 1.48 5.34
C ILE A 13 -2.41 2.55 4.91
N LYS A 14 -2.85 3.55 4.14
CA LYS A 14 -1.98 4.64 3.70
C LYS A 14 -1.41 5.43 4.87
N GLY A 15 -2.18 5.61 5.95
CA GLY A 15 -1.69 6.25 7.18
C GLY A 15 -0.52 5.45 7.77
N LYS A 16 -0.73 4.15 7.98
CA LYS A 16 0.30 3.25 8.50
C LYS A 16 1.53 3.14 7.59
N LEU A 17 1.33 3.15 6.26
CA LEU A 17 2.43 3.17 5.30
C LEU A 17 3.26 4.44 5.42
N LYS A 18 2.65 5.62 5.56
CA LYS A 18 3.38 6.88 5.76
C LYS A 18 4.10 6.93 7.10
N GLU A 19 3.49 6.41 8.16
CA GLU A 19 4.14 6.33 9.48
C GLU A 19 5.35 5.38 9.45
N LYS A 20 5.23 4.24 8.76
CA LYS A 20 6.31 3.26 8.65
C LYS A 20 7.40 3.68 7.68
N TYR A 21 7.03 4.34 6.59
CA TYR A 21 7.92 4.77 5.52
C TYR A 21 7.81 6.28 5.37
N ALA A 22 8.70 7.02 6.04
CA ALA A 22 8.74 8.48 5.99
C ALA A 22 8.95 9.06 4.56
N ASN A 23 9.40 8.24 3.61
CA ASN A 23 9.61 8.60 2.21
C ASN A 23 8.35 8.50 1.34
N LEU A 24 7.25 7.92 1.87
CA LEU A 24 5.99 7.79 1.14
C LEU A 24 5.14 9.05 1.32
N THR A 25 4.58 9.51 0.23
CA THR A 25 3.62 10.63 0.21
C THR A 25 2.22 10.13 -0.10
N ASP A 26 1.21 10.98 0.07
CA ASP A 26 -0.16 10.66 -0.32
C ASP A 26 -0.30 10.38 -1.83
N ASP A 27 0.57 10.95 -2.68
CA ASP A 27 0.58 10.70 -4.13
C ASP A 27 1.11 9.30 -4.47
N ASP A 28 2.15 8.85 -3.76
CA ASP A 28 2.71 7.50 -3.92
C ASP A 28 1.71 6.41 -3.52
N LEU A 29 0.77 6.75 -2.64
CA LEU A 29 -0.25 5.88 -2.07
C LEU A 29 -1.63 6.10 -2.72
N LEU A 30 -1.69 6.89 -3.79
CA LEU A 30 -2.92 7.14 -4.52
C LEU A 30 -3.33 5.85 -5.23
N TYR A 31 -4.45 5.29 -4.79
CA TYR A 31 -5.04 4.14 -5.44
C TYR A 31 -6.00 4.61 -6.54
N GLU A 32 -5.71 4.20 -7.77
CA GLU A 32 -6.59 4.38 -8.92
C GLU A 32 -7.00 2.99 -9.42
N GLU A 33 -8.30 2.78 -9.63
CA GLU A 33 -8.82 1.49 -10.06
C GLU A 33 -8.23 1.09 -11.42
N GLY A 34 -7.64 -0.10 -11.51
CA GLY A 34 -6.95 -0.58 -12.71
C GLY A 34 -5.49 -0.14 -12.83
N LYS A 35 -4.96 0.65 -11.87
CA LYS A 35 -3.54 1.00 -11.77
C LYS A 35 -2.85 0.36 -10.57
N ASP A 36 -3.40 -0.74 -10.06
CA ASP A 36 -2.83 -1.50 -8.95
C ASP A 36 -1.35 -1.79 -9.16
N GLU A 37 -0.96 -2.29 -10.34
CA GLU A 37 0.44 -2.60 -10.67
C GLU A 37 1.36 -1.38 -10.61
N GLN A 38 0.91 -0.21 -11.07
CA GLN A 38 1.70 1.02 -11.01
C GLN A 38 1.89 1.49 -9.56
N MET A 39 0.83 1.42 -8.76
CA MET A 39 0.91 1.79 -7.34
C MET A 39 1.89 0.89 -6.60
N TRP A 40 1.79 -0.42 -6.80
CA TRP A 40 2.73 -1.39 -6.23
C TRP A 40 4.17 -1.14 -6.71
N GLY A 41 4.39 -0.83 -7.99
CA GLY A 41 5.72 -0.49 -8.52
C GLY A 41 6.33 0.76 -7.88
N ARG A 42 5.55 1.82 -7.69
CA ARG A 42 6.01 3.04 -6.99
C ARG A 42 6.38 2.75 -5.54
N LEU A 43 5.53 2.00 -4.85
CA LEU A 43 5.77 1.56 -3.48
C LEU A 43 7.06 0.73 -3.36
N GLN A 44 7.32 -0.18 -4.30
CA GLN A 44 8.57 -0.94 -4.32
C GLN A 44 9.78 -0.03 -4.43
N GLN A 45 9.74 0.95 -5.34
CA GLN A 45 10.84 1.90 -5.54
C GLN A 45 11.09 2.80 -4.33
N LYS A 46 10.01 3.26 -3.66
CA LYS A 46 10.12 4.17 -2.51
C LYS A 46 10.50 3.46 -1.20
N THR A 47 9.98 2.26 -1.00
CA THR A 47 10.23 1.48 0.23
C THR A 47 11.46 0.58 0.11
N GLY A 48 11.91 0.28 -1.11
CA GLY A 48 12.96 -0.71 -1.37
C GLY A 48 12.52 -2.16 -1.15
N LYS A 49 11.23 -2.39 -0.87
CA LYS A 49 10.67 -3.73 -0.62
C LYS A 49 9.96 -4.27 -1.83
N THR A 50 9.73 -5.58 -1.83
CA THR A 50 8.89 -6.22 -2.85
C THR A 50 7.40 -5.93 -2.61
N ALA A 51 6.59 -5.97 -3.67
CA ALA A 51 5.14 -5.78 -3.52
C ALA A 51 4.52 -6.85 -2.61
N ASP A 52 5.09 -8.06 -2.59
CA ASP A 52 4.62 -9.15 -1.75
C ASP A 52 4.85 -8.87 -0.25
N GLU A 53 6.03 -8.35 0.11
CA GLU A 53 6.29 -7.90 1.48
C GLU A 53 5.32 -6.80 1.90
N ILE A 54 5.10 -5.81 1.05
CA ILE A 54 4.18 -4.71 1.37
C ILE A 54 2.76 -5.26 1.52
N LYS A 55 2.29 -6.13 0.62
CA LYS A 55 0.98 -6.79 0.72
C LYS A 55 0.85 -7.61 1.99
N THR A 56 1.91 -8.31 2.40
CA THR A 56 1.95 -9.08 3.65
C THR A 56 1.85 -8.15 4.87
N GLU A 57 2.59 -7.04 4.89
CA GLU A 57 2.52 -6.04 5.96
C GLU A 57 1.13 -5.41 6.05
N VAL A 58 0.55 -5.06 4.90
CA VAL A 58 -0.79 -4.52 4.79
C VAL A 58 -1.82 -5.55 5.27
N GLY A 59 -1.72 -6.80 4.82
CA GLY A 59 -2.59 -7.90 5.24
C GLY A 59 -2.50 -8.16 6.75
N ALA A 60 -1.31 -8.04 7.34
CA ALA A 60 -1.12 -8.16 8.78
C ALA A 60 -1.83 -7.05 9.58
N TRP A 61 -2.08 -5.88 8.98
CA TRP A 61 -2.85 -4.80 9.60
C TRP A 61 -4.36 -4.93 9.44
N LEU A 62 -4.82 -5.77 8.51
CA LEU A 62 -6.24 -6.00 8.22
C LEU A 62 -6.81 -7.22 8.95
N LYS A 63 -5.93 -8.08 9.46
CA LYS A 63 -6.23 -9.22 10.32
C LYS A 63 -6.72 -8.76 11.70
#